data_AF-A0A5D2JSW9-F1
#
_entry.id   AF-A0A5D2JSW9-F1
#
_cell.length_a   1.000
_cell.length_b   1.000
_cell.length_c   1.000
_cell.angle_alpha   90.00
_cell.angle_beta   90.00
_cell.angle_gamma   90.00
#
_symmetry.space_group_name_H-M   'P 1'
#
loop_
_entity.id
_entity.type
_entity.pdbx_description
1 polymer ?
#
loop_
_entity_poly.entity_id
_entity_poly.type
_entity_poly.pdbx_seq_one_letter_code
_entity_poly.pdbx_strand_id
1 'polypeptide(L)' 'MDTFQMNSSLRYILVEIDYVSKWVGAKTYLTNDAKVVMQFLQKYIFTRFRTPRAISKDEGSHFVNK' A
#
# COMPACT_ATOMS: atom_id res chain seq x y z
N MET A 1 1.66 6.97 -17.60
CA MET A 1 2.04 7.23 -16.20
C MET A 1 0.80 7.76 -15.51
N ASP A 2 0.19 6.98 -14.62
CA ASP A 2 -0.97 7.47 -13.87
C ASP A 2 -0.55 8.69 -13.05
N THR A 3 -1.29 9.79 -13.19
CA THR A 3 -0.97 11.05 -12.55
C THR A 3 -1.33 10.98 -11.07
N PHE A 4 -0.34 11.19 -10.20
CA PHE A 4 -0.57 11.25 -8.76
C PHE A 4 -1.24 12.58 -8.39
N GLN A 5 -2.56 12.57 -8.24
CA GLN A 5 -3.31 13.75 -7.80
C GLN A 5 -3.46 13.73 -6.27
N MET A 6 -2.60 14.49 -5.61
CA MET A 6 -2.71 14.77 -4.18
C MET A 6 -3.60 16.01 -4.02
N ASN A 7 -4.81 15.83 -3.51
CA ASN A 7 -5.68 16.93 -3.10
C ASN A 7 -5.51 17.20 -1.58
N SER A 8 -5.97 18.35 -1.09
CA SER A 8 -5.78 18.80 0.29
C SER A 8 -6.33 17.85 1.37
N SER A 9 -7.15 16.87 1.00
CA SER A 9 -7.77 15.92 1.92
C SER A 9 -7.01 14.58 2.03
N LEU A 10 -6.24 14.20 0.99
CA LEU A 10 -5.49 12.95 0.94
C LEU A 10 -4.15 13.09 1.67
N ARG A 11 -4.05 12.48 2.85
CA ARG A 11 -2.93 12.64 3.78
C ARG A 11 -1.91 11.50 3.74
N TYR A 12 -2.31 10.33 3.26
CA TYR A 12 -1.48 9.13 3.28
C TYR A 12 -1.21 8.63 1.88
N ILE A 13 -0.02 8.08 1.66
CA ILE A 13 0.35 7.37 0.44
C ILE A 13 0.75 5.96 0.85
N LEU A 14 0.11 4.97 0.24
CA LEU A 14 0.57 3.58 0.29
C LEU A 14 1.38 3.30 -0.96
N VAL A 15 2.58 2.78 -0.77
CA VAL A 15 3.52 2.46 -1.85
C VAL A 15 3.71 0.96 -1.89
N GLU A 16 3.69 0.41 -3.09
CA GLU A 16 4.00 -0.99 -3.37
C GLU A 16 5.25 -1.09 -4.23
N ILE A 17 6.16 -1.96 -3.82
CA ILE A 17 7.44 -2.18 -4.47
C ILE A 17 7.58 -3.67 -4.72
N ASP A 18 7.64 -4.07 -5.99
CA ASP A 18 8.11 -5.40 -6.35
C ASP A 18 9.63 -5.35 -6.54
N TYR A 19 10.36 -5.96 -5.61
CA TYR A 19 11.82 -5.99 -5.62
C TYR A 19 12.41 -6.76 -6.80
N VAL A 20 11.67 -7.72 -7.38
CA VAL A 20 12.15 -8.57 -8.47
C VAL A 20 12.01 -7.84 -9.80
N SER A 21 10.80 -7.37 -10.14
CA SER A 21 10.58 -6.63 -11.39
C SER A 21 10.99 -5.15 -11.33
N LYS A 22 11.37 -4.65 -10.14
CA LYS A 22 11.59 -3.22 -9.86
C LYS A 22 10.37 -2.35 -10.13
N TRP A 23 9.18 -2.95 -10.17
CA TRP A 23 7.95 -2.20 -10.37
C TRP A 23 7.57 -1.45 -9.09
N VAL A 24 7.15 -0.20 -9.26
CA VAL A 24 6.65 0.65 -8.19
C VAL A 24 5.25 1.14 -8.54
N GLY A 25 4.35 1.02 -7.58
CA GLY A 25 3.01 1.59 -7.61
C GLY A 25 2.79 2.40 -6.36
N ALA A 26 1.93 3.40 -6.42
CA ALA A 26 1.54 4.12 -5.24
C ALA A 26 0.06 4.52 -5.33
N LYS A 27 -0.58 4.71 -4.17
CA LYS A 27 -1.95 5.22 -4.11
C LYS A 27 -2.19 6.10 -2.90
N THR A 28 -2.98 7.16 -3.09
CA THR A 28 -3.34 8.13 -2.06
C THR A 28 -4.57 7.71 -1.28
N TYR A 29 -4.60 8.04 0.02
CA TYR A 29 -5.68 7.72 0.95
C TYR A 29 -5.91 8.86 1.98
N LEU A 30 -7.15 8.95 2.47
CA LEU A 30 -7.55 9.93 3.51
C LEU A 30 -7.13 9.47 4.93
N THR A 31 -7.05 8.15 5.13
CA THR A 31 -6.72 7.48 6.39
C THR A 31 -5.71 6.35 6.15
N ASN A 32 -5.03 5.92 7.21
CA ASN A 32 -4.10 4.79 7.21
C ASN A 32 -4.58 3.65 8.12
N ASP A 33 -5.90 3.51 8.30
CA ASP A 33 -6.46 2.45 9.13
C ASP A 33 -6.25 1.05 8.49
N ALA A 34 -6.33 0.01 9.33
CA ALA A 34 -6.08 -1.37 8.92
C ALA A 34 -7.03 -1.82 7.78
N LYS A 35 -8.25 -1.26 7.71
CA LYS A 35 -9.22 -1.60 6.67
C LYS A 35 -8.76 -1.08 5.31
N VAL A 36 -8.30 0.16 5.23
CA VAL A 36 -7.73 0.76 4.03
C VAL A 36 -6.50 -0.01 3.57
N VAL A 37 -5.60 -0.34 4.49
CA VAL A 37 -4.39 -1.13 4.18
C VAL A 37 -4.76 -2.51 3.65
N MET A 38 -5.72 -3.21 4.28
CA MET A 38 -6.13 -4.53 3.84
C MET A 38 -6.76 -4.50 2.44
N GLN A 39 -7.59 -3.49 2.14
CA GLN A 39 -8.15 -3.29 0.81
C GLN A 39 -7.06 -3.03 -0.23
N PHE A 40 -6.04 -2.25 0.12
CA PHE A 40 -4.88 -2.02 -0.75
C PHE A 40 -4.14 -3.34 -1.05
N LEU A 41 -3.80 -4.11 -0.01
CA LEU A 41 -3.12 -5.39 -0.17
C LEU A 41 -3.92 -6.38 -1.02
N GLN A 42 -5.23 -6.53 -0.77
CA GLN A 42 -6.09 -7.42 -1.55
C GLN A 42 -6.13 -7.02 -3.03
N LYS A 43 -6.32 -5.73 -3.30
CA LYS A 43 -6.54 -5.22 -4.67
C LYS A 43 -5.26 -5.17 -5.50
N TYR A 44 -4.16 -4.74 -4.90
CA TYR A 44 -2.94 -4.42 -5.66
C TYR A 44 -1.85 -5.47 -5.52
N ILE A 45 -1.76 -6.13 -4.36
CA ILE A 45 -0.76 -7.17 -4.11
C ILE A 45 -1.36 -8.57 -4.38
N PHE A 46 -2.40 -8.98 -3.66
CA PHE A 46 -2.88 -10.37 -3.72
C PHE A 46 -3.52 -10.72 -5.06
N THR A 47 -4.28 -9.81 -5.65
CA THR A 47 -4.89 -10.03 -6.97
C THR A 47 -3.81 -10.20 -8.05
N ARG A 48 -2.66 -9.53 -7.92
CA ARG A 48 -1.60 -9.52 -8.94
C ARG A 48 -0.55 -10.61 -8.73
N PHE A 49 -0.07 -10.75 -7.50
CA PHE A 49 1.06 -11.62 -7.14
C PHE A 49 0.63 -12.89 -6.40
N ARG A 50 -0.68 -13.12 -6.21
CA ARG A 50 -1.23 -14.17 -5.34
C ARG A 50 -0.76 -13.97 -3.90
N THR A 51 -0.42 -15.03 -3.18
CA THR A 51 0.06 -14.94 -1.79
C THR A 51 1.57 -14.67 -1.78
N PRO A 52 2.03 -13.44 -1.47
CA PRO A 52 3.44 -13.14 -1.32
C PRO A 52 4.05 -13.95 -0.15
N ARG A 53 5.32 -14.34 -0.28
CA ARG A 53 6.05 -15.10 0.74
C ARG A 53 6.28 -14.31 2.03
N ALA A 54 6.48 -13.00 1.91
CA ALA A 54 6.65 -12.08 3.03
C ALA A 54 6.16 -10.69 2.61
N ILE A 55 5.59 -9.96 3.58
CA ILE A 55 5.24 -8.54 3.43
C ILE A 55 6.04 -7.81 4.50
N SER A 56 7.03 -7.04 4.08
CA SER A 56 7.78 -6.16 4.98
C SER A 56 7.05 -4.83 5.09
N LYS A 57 7.01 -4.30 6.30
CA LYS A 57 6.34 -3.05 6.63
C LYS A 57 7.29 -2.21 7.47
N ASP A 58 7.10 -0.90 7.51
CA ASP A 58 7.84 -0.04 8.43
C ASP A 58 7.47 -0.34 9.89
N GLU A 59 8.26 0.15 10.86
CA GLU A 59 7.91 0.03 12.28
C GLU A 59 6.81 1.03 12.71
N GLY A 60 6.02 1.54 11.76
CA GLY A 60 4.90 2.42 12.05
C GLY A 60 3.89 1.74 12.97
N SER A 61 3.55 2.40 14.08
CA SER A 61 2.61 1.91 15.11
C SER A 61 1.26 1.47 14.54
N HIS A 62 0.83 2.11 13.45
CA HIS A 62 -0.43 1.84 12.73
C HIS A 62 -0.57 0.43 12.17
N PHE A 63 0.52 -0.34 12.13
CA PHE A 63 0.42 -1.71 11.69
C PHE A 63 1.26 -2.68 12.51
N VAL A 64 1.36 -2.37 13.80
CA VAL A 64 1.63 -3.37 14.83
C VAL A 64 0.28 -3.98 15.19
N ASN A 65 0.13 -5.30 15.06
CA ASN A 65 -1.01 -5.99 15.64
C ASN A 65 -0.80 -6.08 17.15
N LYS A 66 -1.83 -5.73 17.93
CA LYS A 66 -1.74 -5.80 19.39
C LYS A 66 -2.07 -7.21 19.87
#